data_AF-A0AA46W5S6-F1
#
_entry.id   AF-A0AA46W5S6-F1
#
_cell.length_a   1.000
_cell.length_b   1.000
_cell.length_c   1.000
_cell.angle_alpha   90.00
_cell.angle_beta   90.00
_cell.angle_gamma   90.00
#
_symmetry.space_group_name_H-M   'P 1'
#
loop_
_entity.id
_entity.type
_entity.pdbx_description
1 polymer ?
#
loop_
_entity_poly.entity_id
_entity_poly.type
_entity_poly.pdbx_seq_one_letter_code
_entity_poly.pdbx_strand_id
1 'polypeptide(L)'
;MQHWILTSAQEFYANVKDILNKCRASFYIEVGDGKGGYRQILITQENESAIPSIMLEGIEGFTYRQFIIVSSPNVTIDTEKCIYDQDILPYVIEGTGGRETEDIIECIYLRMILITKLMDASAKSLYKKLYKNLEANPNFRKGFHQGSSMHKNALYDLRTIHKTKRFELNNPLSILTIEEREE
;
A
#
# COMPACT_ATOMS: atom_id res chain seq x y z
N MET A 1 8.57 -11.43 -0.94
CA MET A 1 8.87 -10.41 -2.00
C MET A 1 8.26 -9.13 -1.50
N GLN A 2 9.00 -8.03 -1.61
CA GLN A 2 8.61 -6.73 -1.08
C GLN A 2 9.06 -5.63 -2.05
N HIS A 3 8.29 -4.57 -2.16
CA HIS A 3 8.59 -3.41 -2.97
C HIS A 3 8.28 -2.13 -2.20
N TRP A 4 9.15 -1.15 -2.36
CA TRP A 4 8.93 0.21 -1.88
C TRP A 4 8.32 1.04 -3.01
N ILE A 5 7.27 1.77 -2.73
CA ILE A 5 6.52 2.53 -3.72
C ILE A 5 6.19 3.90 -3.13
N LEU A 6 6.86 4.94 -3.60
CA LEU A 6 6.65 6.30 -3.14
C LEU A 6 5.52 6.95 -3.94
N THR A 7 4.29 6.80 -3.44
CA THR A 7 3.04 7.37 -3.94
C THR A 7 2.00 7.31 -2.82
N SER A 8 0.93 8.09 -2.89
CA SER A 8 -0.13 8.00 -1.88
C SER A 8 -0.97 6.74 -2.08
N ALA A 9 -1.62 6.26 -1.03
CA ALA A 9 -2.48 5.08 -1.15
C ALA A 9 -3.66 5.32 -2.09
N GLN A 10 -4.16 6.56 -2.17
CA GLN A 10 -5.20 6.94 -3.13
C GLN A 10 -4.68 6.81 -4.57
N GLU A 11 -3.50 7.36 -4.87
CA GLU A 11 -2.89 7.22 -6.18
C GLU A 11 -2.51 5.77 -6.49
N PHE A 12 -1.98 5.03 -5.52
CA PHE A 12 -1.74 3.59 -5.66
C PHE A 12 -3.01 2.87 -6.07
N TYR A 13 -4.11 3.06 -5.34
CA TYR A 13 -5.42 2.46 -5.63
C TYR A 13 -5.91 2.83 -7.02
N ALA A 14 -5.89 4.13 -7.37
CA ALA A 14 -6.31 4.62 -8.68
C ALA A 14 -5.56 3.94 -9.83
N ASN A 15 -4.26 3.69 -9.66
CA ASN A 15 -3.42 3.04 -10.65
C ASN A 15 -3.65 1.53 -10.76
N VAL A 16 -4.12 0.86 -9.70
CA VAL A 16 -4.25 -0.60 -9.67
C VAL A 16 -5.69 -1.11 -9.75
N LYS A 17 -6.70 -0.26 -9.57
CA LYS A 17 -8.12 -0.68 -9.46
C LYS A 17 -8.61 -1.53 -10.63
N ASP A 18 -8.17 -1.25 -11.86
CA ASP A 18 -8.52 -2.06 -13.03
C ASP A 18 -7.95 -3.48 -12.96
N ILE A 19 -6.75 -3.63 -12.41
CA ILE A 19 -6.13 -4.95 -12.19
C ILE A 19 -6.83 -5.69 -11.08
N LEU A 20 -7.19 -5.00 -9.99
CA LEU A 20 -7.96 -5.57 -8.90
C LEU A 20 -9.29 -6.13 -9.44
N ASN A 21 -10.03 -5.33 -10.22
CA ASN A 21 -11.28 -5.74 -10.85
C ASN A 21 -11.11 -6.96 -11.77
N LYS A 22 -10.11 -6.94 -12.66
CA LYS A 22 -9.81 -8.07 -13.57
C LYS A 22 -9.43 -9.35 -12.82
N CYS A 23 -8.78 -9.21 -11.66
CA CYS A 23 -8.38 -10.34 -10.83
C CYS A 23 -9.43 -10.71 -9.76
N ARG A 24 -10.56 -9.99 -9.71
CA ARG A 24 -11.60 -10.11 -8.66
C ARG A 24 -11.00 -10.02 -7.24
N ALA A 25 -10.01 -9.15 -7.09
CA ALA A 25 -9.37 -8.88 -5.81
C ALA A 25 -10.06 -7.71 -5.10
N SER A 26 -10.06 -7.74 -3.78
CA SER A 26 -10.67 -6.70 -2.94
C SER A 26 -9.58 -5.90 -2.22
N PHE A 27 -9.75 -4.58 -2.12
CA PHE A 27 -8.84 -3.68 -1.40
C PHE A 27 -9.53 -3.18 -0.14
N TYR A 28 -8.89 -3.35 1.01
CA TYR A 28 -9.40 -2.86 2.28
C TYR A 28 -8.39 -1.94 2.95
N ILE A 29 -8.88 -0.95 3.69
CA ILE A 29 -8.09 -0.23 4.67
C ILE A 29 -8.37 -0.83 6.04
N GLU A 30 -7.33 -1.26 6.74
CA GLU A 30 -7.41 -1.72 8.11
C GLU A 30 -7.16 -0.55 9.07
N VAL A 31 -8.09 -0.37 10.00
CA VAL A 31 -8.01 0.61 11.09
C VAL A 31 -8.08 -0.09 12.45
N GLY A 32 -7.50 0.50 13.48
CA GLY A 32 -7.50 -0.03 14.84
C GLY A 32 -7.69 1.05 15.91
N ASP A 33 -8.28 0.67 17.05
CA ASP A 33 -8.59 1.58 18.17
C ASP A 33 -7.50 1.64 19.26
N GLY A 34 -6.42 0.87 19.10
CA GLY A 34 -5.33 0.74 20.08
C GLY A 34 -5.68 -0.06 21.35
N LYS A 35 -6.91 -0.56 21.47
CA LYS A 35 -7.44 -1.35 22.60
C LYS A 35 -7.80 -2.78 22.22
N GLY A 36 -7.53 -3.18 20.97
CA GLY A 36 -7.77 -4.52 20.45
C GLY A 36 -8.94 -4.61 19.48
N GLY A 37 -9.65 -3.50 19.23
CA GLY A 37 -10.65 -3.40 18.16
C GLY A 37 -9.98 -3.17 16.80
N TYR A 38 -10.49 -3.89 15.79
CA TYR A 38 -10.06 -3.76 14.40
C TYR A 38 -11.26 -3.57 13.51
N ARG A 39 -11.06 -2.88 12.38
CA ARG A 39 -12.03 -2.83 11.29
C ARG A 39 -11.36 -2.87 9.94
N GLN A 40 -11.93 -3.63 9.00
CA GLN A 40 -11.53 -3.61 7.59
C GLN A 40 -12.59 -2.91 6.75
N ILE A 41 -12.22 -1.77 6.17
CA ILE A 41 -13.08 -0.94 5.36
C ILE A 41 -12.85 -1.29 3.90
N LEU A 42 -13.82 -1.91 3.24
CA LEU A 42 -13.76 -2.23 1.82
C LEU A 42 -13.77 -0.94 0.99
N ILE A 43 -12.78 -0.78 0.12
CA ILE A 43 -12.69 0.32 -0.83
C ILE A 43 -13.29 -0.10 -2.17
N THR A 44 -14.28 0.67 -2.61
CA THR A 44 -15.04 0.54 -3.84
C THR A 44 -15.04 1.87 -4.59
N GLN A 45 -15.60 1.88 -5.80
CA GLN A 45 -15.78 3.12 -6.56
C GLN A 45 -16.63 4.17 -5.83
N GLU A 46 -17.54 3.74 -4.94
CA GLU A 46 -18.45 4.63 -4.22
C GLU A 46 -17.74 5.39 -3.09
N ASN A 47 -16.63 4.86 -2.56
CA ASN A 47 -15.93 5.43 -1.42
C ASN A 47 -14.41 5.61 -1.63
N GLU A 48 -13.88 5.42 -2.85
CA GLU A 48 -12.44 5.60 -3.15
C GLU A 48 -11.94 7.02 -2.84
N SER A 49 -12.81 8.03 -2.86
CA SER A 49 -12.46 9.40 -2.47
C SER A 49 -12.24 9.58 -0.96
N ALA A 50 -12.68 8.63 -0.13
CA ALA A 50 -12.51 8.67 1.32
C ALA A 50 -11.17 8.07 1.81
N ILE A 51 -10.36 7.49 0.91
CA ILE A 51 -9.04 6.91 1.26
C ILE A 51 -8.17 7.91 2.05
N PRO A 52 -7.99 9.18 1.62
CA PRO A 52 -7.13 10.11 2.36
C PRO A 52 -7.65 10.41 3.76
N SER A 53 -8.96 10.65 3.93
CA SER A 53 -9.55 10.98 5.23
C SER A 53 -9.47 9.79 6.19
N ILE A 54 -9.76 8.56 5.73
CA ILE A 54 -9.61 7.35 6.56
C ILE A 54 -8.16 7.19 7.04
N MET A 55 -7.20 7.50 6.17
CA MET A 55 -5.78 7.29 6.48
C MET A 55 -5.17 8.36 7.38
N LEU A 56 -5.62 9.61 7.26
CA LEU A 56 -5.09 10.75 8.03
C LEU A 56 -5.86 10.98 9.34
N GLU A 57 -7.19 10.92 9.28
CA GLU A 57 -8.08 11.31 10.38
C GLU A 57 -8.65 10.08 11.11
N GLY A 58 -8.68 8.92 10.45
CA GLY A 58 -9.32 7.73 10.98
C GLY A 58 -10.83 7.74 10.81
N ILE A 59 -11.52 6.87 11.55
CA ILE A 59 -12.98 6.75 11.55
C ILE A 59 -13.47 6.23 12.90
N GLU A 60 -14.49 6.86 13.50
CA GLU A 60 -15.16 6.37 14.72
C GLU A 60 -14.20 5.97 15.87
N GLY A 61 -13.11 6.72 16.06
CA GLY A 61 -12.10 6.42 17.08
C GLY A 61 -11.08 5.34 16.70
N PHE A 62 -11.12 4.85 15.47
CA PHE A 62 -10.11 3.97 14.87
C PHE A 62 -9.14 4.79 14.02
N THR A 63 -7.86 4.42 14.08
CA THR A 63 -6.77 5.04 13.31
C THR A 63 -6.21 4.08 12.27
N TYR A 64 -5.69 4.62 11.18
CA TYR A 64 -5.05 3.85 10.11
C TYR A 64 -3.89 2.99 10.61
N ARG A 65 -3.86 1.74 10.16
CA ARG A 65 -2.75 0.82 10.38
C ARG A 65 -2.05 0.45 9.09
N GLN A 66 -2.82 -0.04 8.13
CA GLN A 66 -2.33 -0.59 6.87
C GLN A 66 -3.48 -0.73 5.88
N PHE A 67 -3.17 -0.99 4.61
CA PHE A 67 -4.15 -1.51 3.67
C PHE A 67 -3.80 -2.95 3.29
N ILE A 68 -4.80 -3.70 2.87
CA ILE A 68 -4.66 -5.10 2.46
C ILE A 68 -5.37 -5.32 1.13
N ILE A 69 -4.85 -6.26 0.35
CA ILE A 69 -5.45 -6.72 -0.88
C ILE A 69 -5.67 -8.22 -0.76
N VAL A 70 -6.93 -8.62 -0.80
CA VAL A 70 -7.34 -10.03 -0.78
C VAL A 70 -7.48 -10.50 -2.22
N SER A 71 -6.64 -11.45 -2.63
CA SER A 71 -6.44 -11.81 -4.03
C SER A 71 -7.52 -12.70 -4.64
N SER A 72 -8.48 -13.17 -3.85
CA SER A 72 -9.50 -14.13 -4.27
C SER A 72 -10.88 -13.73 -3.74
N PRO A 73 -11.93 -13.73 -4.58
CA PRO A 73 -13.29 -13.42 -4.16
C PRO A 73 -13.92 -14.53 -3.30
N ASN A 74 -13.30 -15.71 -3.25
CA ASN A 74 -13.79 -16.83 -2.46
C ASN A 74 -13.29 -16.81 -1.01
N VAL A 75 -12.42 -15.86 -0.67
CA VAL A 75 -11.88 -15.68 0.68
C VAL A 75 -12.79 -14.71 1.42
N THR A 76 -13.44 -15.20 2.46
CA THR A 76 -14.24 -14.36 3.36
C THR A 76 -13.34 -13.78 4.42
N ILE A 77 -13.47 -12.47 4.65
CA ILE A 77 -12.77 -11.75 5.71
C ILE A 77 -13.75 -11.43 6.84
N ASP A 78 -13.32 -11.66 8.07
CA ASP A 78 -13.99 -11.12 9.26
C ASP A 78 -13.55 -9.66 9.41
N THR A 79 -14.46 -8.73 9.15
CA THR A 79 -14.16 -7.30 9.07
C THR A 79 -13.97 -6.63 10.43
N GLU A 80 -14.03 -7.39 11.53
CA GLU A 80 -13.83 -6.89 12.89
C GLU A 80 -12.59 -7.50 13.58
N LYS A 81 -11.82 -8.33 12.87
CA LYS A 81 -10.62 -8.99 13.40
C LYS A 81 -9.37 -8.53 12.68
N CYS A 82 -8.28 -8.36 13.40
CA CYS A 82 -6.95 -8.18 12.81
C CYS A 82 -6.67 -9.26 11.75
N ILE A 83 -6.14 -8.89 10.58
CA ILE A 83 -5.84 -9.88 9.53
C ILE A 83 -4.89 -10.99 9.97
N TYR A 84 -4.01 -10.72 10.93
CA TYR A 84 -3.03 -11.68 11.44
C TYR A 84 -3.66 -12.77 12.31
N ASP A 85 -4.89 -12.54 12.80
CA ASP A 85 -5.64 -13.48 13.61
C ASP A 85 -6.63 -14.31 12.76
N GLN A 86 -6.56 -14.19 11.43
CA GLN A 86 -7.45 -14.84 10.48
C GLN A 86 -6.70 -15.84 9.58
N ASP A 87 -7.36 -16.93 9.18
CA ASP A 87 -6.81 -17.94 8.26
C ASP A 87 -6.94 -17.52 6.78
N ILE A 88 -6.47 -16.31 6.47
CA ILE A 88 -6.54 -15.72 5.12
C ILE A 88 -5.18 -15.25 4.60
N LEU A 89 -4.13 -15.30 5.44
CA LEU A 89 -2.79 -14.80 5.14
C LEU A 89 -2.20 -15.32 3.81
N PRO A 90 -2.44 -16.57 3.35
CA PRO A 90 -1.99 -17.02 2.02
C PRO A 90 -2.49 -16.18 0.85
N TYR A 91 -3.59 -15.45 1.00
CA TYR A 91 -4.26 -14.67 -0.03
C TYR A 91 -4.06 -13.16 0.12
N VAL A 92 -3.34 -12.72 1.15
CA VAL A 92 -3.20 -11.30 1.49
C VAL A 92 -1.88 -10.72 0.97
N ILE A 93 -2.00 -9.60 0.26
CA ILE A 93 -0.91 -8.66 0.03
C ILE A 93 -1.14 -7.49 0.98
N GLU A 94 -0.11 -7.12 1.72
CA GLU A 94 -0.16 -6.01 2.68
C GLU A 94 0.57 -4.79 2.12
N GLY A 95 0.04 -3.60 2.38
CA GLY A 95 0.73 -2.34 2.22
C GLY A 95 0.65 -1.49 3.48
N THR A 96 1.81 -1.01 3.96
CA THR A 96 1.89 0.00 5.02
C THR A 96 2.38 1.32 4.44
N GLY A 97 2.08 2.45 5.10
CA GLY A 97 2.43 3.79 4.60
C GLY A 97 1.39 4.35 3.63
N GLY A 98 1.82 5.25 2.74
CA GLY A 98 0.98 5.87 1.71
C GLY A 98 0.11 7.05 2.17
N ARG A 99 0.25 7.53 3.42
CA ARG A 99 -0.38 8.78 3.85
C ARG A 99 0.27 9.96 3.13
N GLU A 100 -0.55 10.94 2.76
CA GLU A 100 -0.12 12.14 2.05
C GLU A 100 -0.76 13.37 2.67
N THR A 101 0.04 14.39 2.93
CA THR A 101 -0.42 15.75 3.24
C THR A 101 0.02 16.69 2.13
N GLU A 102 -0.24 17.99 2.28
CA GLU A 102 0.27 19.01 1.36
C GLU A 102 1.80 18.91 1.18
N ASP A 103 2.53 18.74 2.29
CA ASP A 103 4.00 18.79 2.28
C ASP A 103 4.69 17.41 2.34
N ILE A 104 4.00 16.36 2.79
CA ILE A 104 4.63 15.08 3.15
C ILE A 104 3.98 13.94 2.36
N ILE A 105 4.81 13.00 1.91
CA ILE A 105 4.36 11.72 1.36
C ILE A 105 5.08 10.56 2.06
N GLU A 106 4.31 9.57 2.52
CA GLU A 106 4.85 8.30 2.99
C GLU A 106 5.09 7.32 1.85
N CYS A 107 6.23 6.64 1.91
CA CYS A 107 6.53 5.50 1.08
C CYS A 107 5.63 4.32 1.48
N ILE A 108 4.98 3.71 0.49
CA ILE A 108 4.27 2.45 0.65
C ILE A 108 5.27 1.32 0.70
N TYR A 109 5.21 0.51 1.74
CA TYR A 109 5.89 -0.78 1.81
C TYR A 109 4.90 -1.90 1.46
N LEU A 110 4.96 -2.39 0.23
CA LEU A 110 4.09 -3.45 -0.26
C LEU A 110 4.78 -4.81 -0.12
N ARG A 111 4.12 -5.79 0.50
CA ARG A 111 4.68 -7.14 0.69
C ARG A 111 3.63 -8.25 0.62
N MET A 112 4.09 -9.45 0.27
CA MET A 112 3.36 -10.69 0.58
C MET A 112 3.68 -11.10 2.02
N ILE A 113 2.67 -11.38 2.84
CA ILE A 113 2.85 -11.63 4.28
C ILE A 113 3.58 -12.95 4.54
N LEU A 114 3.20 -14.02 3.85
CA LEU A 114 3.85 -15.33 4.02
C LEU A 114 5.05 -15.52 3.09
N ILE A 115 5.91 -16.46 3.45
CA ILE A 115 6.96 -16.97 2.57
C ILE A 115 6.31 -17.45 1.27
N THR A 116 6.95 -17.16 0.14
CA THR A 116 6.42 -17.45 -1.20
C THR A 116 5.93 -18.90 -1.35
N LYS A 117 6.48 -19.91 -0.68
CA LYS A 117 5.97 -21.29 -0.80
C LYS A 117 4.57 -21.50 -0.21
N LEU A 118 4.21 -20.75 0.83
CA LEU A 118 2.92 -20.84 1.53
C LEU A 118 1.85 -19.91 0.96
N MET A 119 2.26 -18.92 0.16
CA MET A 119 1.34 -18.01 -0.52
C MET A 119 0.53 -18.72 -1.60
N ASP A 120 -0.73 -18.34 -1.74
CA ASP A 120 -1.59 -18.79 -2.82
C ASP A 120 -1.09 -18.27 -4.19
N ALA A 121 -1.38 -19.03 -5.25
CA ALA A 121 -0.99 -18.67 -6.60
C ALA A 121 -1.63 -17.36 -7.08
N SER A 122 -2.87 -17.08 -6.67
CA SER A 122 -3.58 -15.84 -7.02
C SER A 122 -2.88 -14.62 -6.44
N ALA A 123 -2.49 -14.65 -5.17
CA ALA A 123 -1.77 -13.55 -4.50
C ALA A 123 -0.40 -13.29 -5.14
N LYS A 124 0.36 -14.34 -5.44
CA LYS A 124 1.66 -14.20 -6.15
C LYS A 124 1.50 -13.56 -7.52
N SER A 125 0.48 -14.01 -8.27
CA SER A 125 0.20 -13.52 -9.62
C SER A 125 -0.23 -12.06 -9.57
N LEU A 126 -1.15 -11.74 -8.65
CA LEU A 126 -1.64 -10.38 -8.42
C LEU A 126 -0.51 -9.44 -8.04
N TYR A 127 0.30 -9.80 -7.04
CA TYR A 127 1.44 -8.98 -6.61
C TYR A 127 2.37 -8.59 -7.77
N LYS A 128 2.71 -9.56 -8.64
CA LYS A 128 3.53 -9.30 -9.82
C LYS A 128 2.83 -8.38 -10.82
N LYS A 129 1.52 -8.55 -11.05
CA LYS A 129 0.73 -7.69 -11.95
C LYS A 129 0.65 -6.26 -11.43
N LEU A 130 0.40 -6.08 -10.13
CA LEU A 130 0.35 -4.76 -9.48
C LEU A 130 1.66 -4.00 -9.70
N TYR A 131 2.79 -4.63 -9.35
CA TYR A 131 4.10 -4.00 -9.51
C TYR A 131 4.42 -3.69 -10.98
N LYS A 132 4.22 -4.65 -11.90
CA LYS A 132 4.47 -4.44 -13.34
C LYS A 132 3.62 -3.32 -13.94
N ASN A 133 2.41 -3.12 -13.44
CA ASN A 133 1.53 -2.05 -13.91
C ASN A 133 2.03 -0.68 -13.50
N LEU A 134 2.45 -0.53 -12.23
CA LEU A 134 3.08 0.70 -11.76
C LEU A 134 4.39 0.95 -12.50
N GLU A 135 5.19 -0.09 -12.71
CA GLU A 135 6.45 -0.02 -13.45
C GLU A 135 6.27 0.42 -14.91
N ALA A 136 5.17 0.04 -15.56
CA ALA A 136 4.86 0.43 -16.93
C ALA A 136 4.19 1.81 -17.04
N ASN A 137 3.80 2.41 -15.91
CA ASN A 137 3.11 3.70 -15.89
C ASN A 137 4.12 4.85 -16.13
N PRO A 138 3.87 5.77 -17.08
CA PRO A 138 4.78 6.87 -17.40
C PRO A 138 4.97 7.89 -16.26
N ASN A 139 4.09 7.92 -15.26
CA ASN A 139 4.23 8.75 -14.07
C ASN A 139 5.17 8.14 -13.03
N PHE A 140 5.54 6.87 -13.17
CA PHE A 140 6.44 6.21 -12.24
C PHE A 140 7.85 6.09 -12.83
N ARG A 141 8.84 6.13 -11.94
CA ARG A 141 10.25 5.87 -12.23
C ARG A 141 10.80 4.87 -11.22
N LYS A 142 11.91 4.22 -11.58
CA LYS A 142 12.58 3.21 -10.75
C LYS A 142 13.77 3.80 -10.02
N GLY A 143 14.00 3.28 -8.82
CA GLY A 143 15.19 3.53 -8.05
C GLY A 143 15.11 4.82 -7.26
N PHE A 144 15.27 4.72 -5.95
CA PHE A 144 15.64 5.87 -5.13
C PHE A 144 16.67 5.45 -4.07
N HIS A 145 17.38 6.44 -3.55
CA HIS A 145 18.38 6.22 -2.52
C HIS A 145 17.75 6.36 -1.13
N GLN A 146 18.27 5.59 -0.18
CA GLN A 146 18.05 5.78 1.24
C GLN A 146 19.42 5.95 1.89
N GLY A 147 19.85 7.20 2.06
CA GLY A 147 21.24 7.49 2.41
C GLY A 147 22.18 6.89 1.36
N SER A 148 23.11 6.02 1.78
CA SER A 148 24.05 5.33 0.89
C SER A 148 23.48 4.11 0.16
N SER A 149 22.26 3.66 0.50
CA SER A 149 21.68 2.43 -0.05
C SER A 149 20.80 2.71 -1.27
N MET A 150 21.03 2.00 -2.38
CA MET A 150 20.23 2.12 -3.61
C MET A 150 19.13 1.05 -3.67
N HIS A 151 17.87 1.48 -3.73
CA HIS A 151 16.71 0.59 -3.86
C HIS A 151 16.29 0.45 -5.33
N LYS A 152 17.02 -0.35 -6.11
CA LYS A 152 16.86 -0.46 -7.58
C LYS A 152 15.45 -0.85 -8.06
N ASN A 153 14.70 -1.60 -7.24
CA ASN A 153 13.34 -2.05 -7.54
C ASN A 153 12.26 -1.23 -6.81
N ALA A 154 12.64 -0.12 -6.18
CA ALA A 154 11.65 0.80 -5.64
C ALA A 154 11.09 1.65 -6.78
N LEU A 155 9.83 2.05 -6.66
CA LEU A 155 9.16 2.95 -7.58
C LEU A 155 8.89 4.28 -6.89
N TYR A 156 8.92 5.38 -7.64
CA TYR A 156 8.45 6.67 -7.16
C TYR A 156 7.57 7.35 -8.21
N ASP A 157 6.52 8.00 -7.74
CA ASP A 157 5.58 8.76 -8.55
C ASP A 157 6.09 10.19 -8.74
N LEU A 158 6.33 10.57 -9.99
CA LEU A 158 6.82 11.89 -10.40
C LEU A 158 5.95 13.03 -9.88
N ARG A 159 4.66 12.79 -9.65
CA ARG A 159 3.74 13.79 -9.12
C ARG A 159 3.99 14.13 -7.65
N THR A 160 4.71 13.28 -6.91
CA THR A 160 4.94 13.45 -5.46
C THR A 160 6.37 13.88 -5.13
N ILE A 161 7.24 14.07 -6.13
CA ILE A 161 8.67 14.31 -5.92
C ILE A 161 8.99 15.64 -5.22
N HIS A 162 8.08 16.62 -5.31
CA HIS A 162 8.24 17.93 -4.67
C HIS A 162 7.95 17.89 -3.16
N LYS A 163 7.36 16.81 -2.66
CA LYS A 163 7.03 16.63 -1.24
C LYS A 163 8.22 16.09 -0.45
N THR A 164 8.18 16.30 0.87
CA THR A 164 9.06 15.62 1.82
C THR A 164 8.67 14.16 1.89
N LYS A 165 9.61 13.29 1.51
CA LYS A 165 9.37 11.85 1.41
C LYS A 165 9.76 11.20 2.74
N ARG A 166 8.92 10.31 3.26
CA ARG A 166 9.15 9.66 4.56
C ARG A 166 8.85 8.18 4.52
N PHE A 167 9.47 7.39 5.40
CA PHE A 167 8.95 6.04 5.68
C PHE A 167 7.72 6.08 6.58
N GLU A 168 7.69 7.03 7.52
CA GLU A 168 6.61 7.19 8.48
C GLU A 168 6.31 8.67 8.72
N LEU A 169 5.04 9.05 8.57
CA LEU A 169 4.54 10.42 8.56
C LEU A 169 4.84 11.11 9.89
N ASN A 170 4.63 10.37 10.98
CA ASN A 170 4.79 10.85 12.35
C ASN A 170 6.24 10.81 12.85
N ASN A 171 7.18 10.29 12.04
CA ASN A 171 8.58 10.20 12.41
C ASN A 171 9.42 11.19 11.58
N PRO A 172 9.84 12.35 12.15
CA PRO A 172 10.55 13.39 11.43
C PRO A 172 11.95 12.96 10.97
N LEU A 173 12.52 11.90 11.55
CA LEU A 173 13.85 11.38 11.18
C LEU A 173 13.80 10.42 9.98
N SER A 174 12.62 10.09 9.48
CA SER A 174 12.42 9.05 8.46
C SER A 174 12.53 9.53 7.01
N ILE A 175 13.26 10.63 6.77
CA ILE A 175 13.31 11.32 5.47
C ILE A 175 14.00 10.45 4.40
N LEU A 176 13.43 10.48 3.19
CA LEU A 176 13.89 9.80 1.99
C LEU A 176 14.40 10.80 0.94
N THR A 177 15.48 10.44 0.23
CA THR A 177 16.07 11.28 -0.81
C THR A 177 16.00 10.58 -2.17
N ILE A 178 15.37 11.22 -3.15
CA ILE A 178 15.48 10.78 -4.55
C ILE A 178 16.62 11.60 -5.14
N GLU A 179 17.74 10.96 -5.45
CA GLU A 179 18.74 11.55 -6.32
C GLU A 179 18.39 11.18 -7.76
N GLU A 180 17.78 12.10 -8.49
CA GLU A 180 17.76 12.03 -9.95
C GLU A 180 19.19 12.25 -10.41
N ARG A 181 19.89 11.19 -10.82
CA ARG A 181 21.11 11.38 -11.61
C ARG A 181 20.66 11.68 -13.02
N GLU A 182 20.96 12.88 -13.49
CA GLU A 182 21.04 13.15 -14.92
C GLU A 182 21.99 12.10 -15.52
N GLU A 183 21.47 11.26 -16.42
CA GLU A 183 22.30 10.39 -17.27
C GLU A 183 23.07 11.22 -18.29
#